data_AF-A0A2J0KV75-F1
#
_entry.id   AF-A0A2J0KV75-F1
#
_cell.length_a   1.000
_cell.length_b   1.000
_cell.length_c   1.000
_cell.angle_alpha   90.00
_cell.angle_beta   90.00
_cell.angle_gamma   90.00
#
_symmetry.space_group_name_H-M   'P 1'
#
loop_
_entity.id
_entity.type
_entity.pdbx_description
1 polymer ?
#
loop_
_entity_poly.entity_id
_entity_poly.type
_entity_poly.pdbx_seq_one_letter_code
_entity_poly.pdbx_strand_id
1 'polypeptide(L)'
;MAKTYRIGTRTSPLALKQVEEILLALRRFYPDFKTEIIGIDTYGDKDKVTPISQIEGTDFFTREIDEALLKDKVDFAVHSAKDLPDTVKEGLVVAAQTKSIDPYDALVSRNGLKLAELPQGARIGTSSIRRKTQLSKYRDDFDIVGIRGNIEERLEKLDAGDLDAIVIAASGLVRLGLEKRITERIPLEIIKPHPLQGALAIVTRSGSAEVIKLVSVLDVRKNGSFDLEGRILEKMEGYFGPDTRRIHHAWQVLKYAKEISQKEGGDSGVIAASAILHDIGIKECEKKYNSTGGQLQEKEGPPIARSILRDLHVSEEIISEVCQIIASHHSPGEIDTLNFKILWDADWLVNLKDEYHIKDKQRLVDIIEKTFLTETGKMKARGIYIKDGKE
;
A
#
# COMPACT_ATOMS: atom_id res chain seq x y z
N MET A 1 -21.57 0.23 16.38
CA MET A 1 -21.39 -0.29 15.00
C MET A 1 -20.05 0.21 14.47
N ALA A 2 -19.30 -0.59 13.71
CA ALA A 2 -18.03 -0.13 13.11
C ALA A 2 -18.31 1.01 12.11
N LYS A 3 -17.52 2.09 12.16
CA LYS A 3 -17.64 3.24 11.26
C LYS A 3 -17.37 2.80 9.81
N THR A 4 -18.21 3.24 8.88
CA THR A 4 -18.00 3.02 7.43
C THR A 4 -17.45 4.32 6.84
N TYR A 5 -16.31 4.26 6.15
CA TYR A 5 -15.68 5.42 5.52
C TYR A 5 -16.14 5.57 4.06
N ARG A 6 -16.63 6.76 3.72
CA ARG A 6 -17.08 7.12 2.38
C ARG A 6 -15.91 7.66 1.57
N ILE A 7 -15.62 7.05 0.43
CA ILE A 7 -14.47 7.39 -0.40
C ILE A 7 -14.95 8.05 -1.68
N GLY A 8 -14.60 9.32 -1.86
CA GLY A 8 -14.87 10.05 -3.09
C GLY A 8 -13.91 9.65 -4.20
N THR A 9 -14.44 9.42 -5.40
CA THR A 9 -13.62 9.17 -6.60
C THR A 9 -14.39 9.53 -7.86
N ARG A 10 -13.68 9.71 -8.97
CA ARG A 10 -14.29 9.82 -10.29
C ARG A 10 -14.90 8.50 -10.71
N THR A 11 -15.88 8.56 -11.61
CA THR A 11 -16.60 7.37 -12.13
C THR A 11 -15.84 6.63 -13.23
N SER A 12 -14.69 7.15 -13.69
CA SER A 12 -13.87 6.49 -14.71
C SER A 12 -13.30 5.15 -14.23
N PRO A 13 -13.14 4.14 -15.11
CA PRO A 13 -12.58 2.83 -14.74
C PRO A 13 -11.23 2.90 -14.02
N LEU A 14 -10.33 3.78 -14.49
CA LEU A 14 -9.03 3.97 -13.85
C LEU A 14 -9.16 4.52 -12.42
N ALA A 15 -10.04 5.51 -12.20
CA ALA A 15 -10.22 6.10 -10.87
C ALA A 15 -10.80 5.10 -9.86
N LEU A 16 -11.70 4.23 -10.31
CA LEU A 16 -12.20 3.13 -9.48
C LEU A 16 -11.08 2.13 -9.14
N LYS A 17 -10.23 1.76 -10.11
CA LYS A 17 -9.06 0.89 -9.86
C LYS A 17 -8.06 1.50 -8.89
N GLN A 18 -7.87 2.82 -8.92
CA GLN A 18 -7.02 3.52 -7.96
C GLN A 18 -7.59 3.47 -6.54
N VAL A 19 -8.91 3.59 -6.38
CA VAL A 19 -9.55 3.39 -5.06
C VAL A 19 -9.37 1.96 -4.59
N GLU A 20 -9.58 0.97 -5.46
CA GLU A 20 -9.36 -0.45 -5.11
C GLU A 20 -7.92 -0.70 -4.63
N GLU A 21 -6.92 -0.12 -5.30
CA GLU A 21 -5.50 -0.20 -4.91
C GLU A 21 -5.27 0.34 -3.49
N ILE A 22 -5.80 1.53 -3.19
CA ILE A 22 -5.70 2.14 -1.85
C ILE A 22 -6.44 1.30 -0.80
N LEU A 23 -7.63 0.80 -1.13
CA LEU A 23 -8.41 -0.03 -0.22
C LEU A 23 -7.72 -1.34 0.11
N LEU A 24 -7.12 -1.98 -0.90
CA LEU A 24 -6.35 -3.21 -0.70
C LEU A 24 -5.14 -2.95 0.19
N ALA A 25 -4.44 -1.84 0.00
CA ALA A 25 -3.32 -1.44 0.84
C ALA A 25 -3.75 -1.10 2.28
N LEU A 26 -4.83 -0.35 2.48
CA LEU A 26 -5.33 0.00 3.82
C LEU A 26 -5.85 -1.23 4.58
N ARG A 27 -6.51 -2.16 3.90
CA ARG A 27 -6.97 -3.42 4.49
C ARG A 27 -5.80 -4.26 5.03
N ARG A 28 -4.57 -4.00 4.57
CA ARG A 28 -3.38 -4.64 5.15
C ARG A 28 -3.11 -4.24 6.59
N PHE A 29 -3.35 -2.98 6.90
CA PHE A 29 -3.15 -2.44 8.24
C PHE A 29 -4.44 -2.50 9.07
N TYR A 30 -5.60 -2.52 8.40
CA TYR A 30 -6.92 -2.43 9.03
C TYR A 30 -7.89 -3.47 8.42
N PRO A 31 -7.85 -4.75 8.83
CA PRO A 31 -8.68 -5.80 8.22
C PRO A 31 -10.20 -5.56 8.35
N ASP A 32 -10.64 -4.95 9.44
CA ASP A 32 -12.05 -4.63 9.71
C ASP A 32 -12.51 -3.31 9.06
N PHE A 33 -11.70 -2.73 8.16
CA PHE A 33 -11.95 -1.46 7.52
C PHE A 33 -13.14 -1.53 6.56
N LYS A 34 -14.27 -0.95 7.00
CA LYS A 34 -15.50 -0.85 6.21
C LYS A 34 -15.51 0.44 5.39
N THR A 35 -15.83 0.31 4.12
CA THR A 35 -15.83 1.44 3.19
C THR A 35 -17.01 1.40 2.24
N GLU A 36 -17.38 2.59 1.77
CA GLU A 36 -18.36 2.84 0.73
C GLU A 36 -17.70 3.72 -0.33
N ILE A 37 -17.74 3.30 -1.60
CA ILE A 37 -17.18 4.09 -2.71
C ILE A 37 -18.28 4.98 -3.26
N ILE A 38 -18.06 6.30 -3.25
CA ILE A 38 -18.97 7.30 -3.79
C ILE A 38 -18.38 7.86 -5.07
N GLY A 39 -18.93 7.42 -6.20
CA GLY A 39 -18.62 7.95 -7.53
C GLY A 39 -19.18 9.36 -7.70
N ILE A 40 -18.34 10.28 -8.15
CA ILE A 40 -18.68 11.69 -8.37
C ILE A 40 -18.29 12.04 -9.81
N ASP A 41 -19.29 12.42 -10.61
CA ASP A 41 -19.03 12.94 -11.95
C ASP A 41 -18.45 14.35 -11.87
N THR A 42 -17.27 14.55 -12.43
CA THR A 42 -16.63 15.87 -12.47
C THR A 42 -16.96 16.60 -13.76
N TYR A 43 -16.89 17.93 -13.75
CA TYR A 43 -17.02 18.71 -14.99
C TYR A 43 -16.02 18.24 -16.06
N GLY A 44 -14.79 17.89 -15.64
CA GLY A 44 -13.77 17.41 -16.56
C GLY A 44 -14.02 16.04 -17.18
N ASP A 45 -14.91 15.22 -16.60
CA ASP A 45 -15.39 13.99 -17.23
C ASP A 45 -16.44 14.27 -18.31
N LYS A 46 -17.24 15.33 -18.14
CA LYS A 46 -18.31 15.72 -19.07
C LYS A 46 -17.79 16.55 -20.24
N ASP A 47 -16.84 17.44 -19.98
CA ASP A 47 -16.26 18.30 -21.00
C ASP A 47 -15.22 17.54 -21.83
N LYS A 48 -15.59 17.15 -23.06
CA LYS A 48 -14.68 16.52 -24.03
C LYS A 48 -14.06 17.52 -25.03
N VAL A 49 -14.37 18.81 -24.93
CA VAL A 49 -14.04 19.85 -25.91
C VAL A 49 -12.84 20.68 -25.46
N THR A 50 -12.77 21.06 -24.19
CA THR A 50 -11.69 21.92 -23.68
C THR A 50 -10.32 21.24 -23.78
N PRO A 51 -9.30 21.86 -24.41
CA PRO A 51 -7.96 21.29 -24.53
C PRO A 51 -7.30 21.02 -23.16
N ILE A 52 -6.69 19.83 -22.96
CA ILE A 52 -6.00 19.49 -21.68
C ILE A 52 -4.92 20.52 -21.34
N SER A 53 -4.24 21.04 -22.36
CA SER A 53 -3.21 22.07 -22.25
C SER A 53 -3.67 23.36 -21.54
N GLN A 54 -4.97 23.66 -21.52
CA GLN A 54 -5.52 24.88 -20.91
C GLN A 54 -5.99 24.67 -19.46
N ILE A 55 -6.01 23.43 -18.98
CA ILE A 55 -6.59 23.03 -17.69
C ILE A 55 -5.59 22.25 -16.81
N GLU A 56 -4.40 21.93 -17.31
CA GLU A 56 -3.34 21.27 -16.54
C GLU A 56 -2.95 22.14 -15.33
N GLY A 57 -2.89 21.55 -14.13
CA GLY A 57 -2.59 22.26 -12.87
C GLY A 57 -3.78 22.98 -12.23
N THR A 58 -5.00 22.87 -12.79
CA THR A 58 -6.23 23.45 -12.22
C THR A 58 -7.05 22.41 -11.45
N ASP A 59 -8.10 22.86 -10.75
CA ASP A 59 -9.05 22.00 -10.03
C ASP A 59 -10.08 21.29 -10.94
N PHE A 60 -9.89 21.32 -12.26
CA PHE A 60 -10.86 20.88 -13.26
C PHE A 60 -11.34 19.42 -13.10
N PHE A 61 -10.51 18.54 -12.53
CA PHE A 61 -10.83 17.14 -12.25
C PHE A 61 -11.06 16.84 -10.77
N THR A 62 -10.91 17.83 -9.88
CA THR A 62 -11.01 17.66 -8.43
C THR A 62 -12.16 18.44 -7.82
N ARG A 63 -12.64 19.51 -8.46
CA ARG A 63 -13.57 20.48 -7.89
C ARG A 63 -14.82 19.87 -7.24
N GLU A 64 -15.55 19.00 -7.92
CA GLU A 64 -16.76 18.38 -7.36
C GLU A 64 -16.45 17.44 -6.19
N ILE A 65 -15.29 16.80 -6.22
CA ILE A 65 -14.81 15.91 -5.14
C ILE A 65 -14.36 16.75 -3.94
N ASP A 66 -13.65 17.85 -4.17
CA ASP A 66 -13.26 18.81 -3.14
C ASP A 66 -14.48 19.40 -2.43
N GLU A 67 -15.53 19.74 -3.19
CA GLU A 67 -16.81 20.16 -2.61
C GLU A 67 -17.50 19.06 -1.80
N ALA A 68 -17.45 17.80 -2.26
CA ALA A 68 -18.00 16.67 -1.52
C ALA A 68 -17.23 16.43 -0.20
N LEU A 69 -15.91 16.60 -0.20
CA LEU A 69 -15.08 16.55 1.00
C LEU A 69 -15.46 17.66 1.98
N LEU A 70 -15.54 18.91 1.50
CA LEU A 70 -15.87 20.07 2.35
C LEU A 70 -17.29 20.01 2.92
N LYS A 71 -18.23 19.37 2.22
CA LYS A 71 -19.64 19.19 2.64
C LYS A 71 -19.86 17.90 3.45
N ASP A 72 -18.81 17.25 3.93
CA ASP A 72 -18.86 15.98 4.67
C ASP A 72 -19.66 14.88 3.94
N LYS A 73 -19.72 14.90 2.61
CA LYS A 73 -20.37 13.84 1.80
C LYS A 73 -19.48 12.62 1.64
N VAL A 74 -18.16 12.84 1.62
CA VAL A 74 -17.13 11.81 1.62
C VAL A 74 -16.09 12.12 2.69
N ASP A 75 -15.42 11.10 3.21
CA ASP A 75 -14.46 11.20 4.31
C ASP A 75 -13.02 11.41 3.79
N PHE A 76 -12.66 10.78 2.67
CA PHE A 76 -11.46 11.09 1.90
C PHE A 76 -11.68 10.80 0.42
N ALA A 77 -10.79 11.28 -0.42
CA ALA A 77 -10.79 11.04 -1.86
C ALA A 77 -9.44 10.51 -2.33
N VAL A 78 -9.44 9.74 -3.42
CA VAL A 78 -8.24 9.21 -4.07
C VAL A 78 -8.11 9.83 -5.45
N HIS A 79 -6.93 10.37 -5.75
CA HIS A 79 -6.60 10.99 -7.03
C HIS A 79 -5.29 10.42 -7.58
N SER A 80 -5.12 10.48 -8.91
CA SER A 80 -3.76 10.48 -9.46
C SER A 80 -3.02 11.69 -8.91
N ALA A 81 -1.85 11.51 -8.30
CA ALA A 81 -1.15 12.61 -7.63
C ALA A 81 -0.78 13.76 -8.59
N LYS A 82 -0.51 13.44 -9.86
CA LYS A 82 -0.23 14.43 -10.91
C LYS A 82 -1.44 15.26 -11.38
N ASP A 83 -2.65 14.84 -11.03
CA ASP A 83 -3.89 15.54 -11.44
C ASP A 83 -4.34 16.53 -10.36
N LEU A 84 -3.65 16.59 -9.22
CA LEU A 84 -3.91 17.59 -8.19
C LEU A 84 -3.37 18.97 -8.61
N PRO A 85 -4.05 20.06 -8.23
CA PRO A 85 -3.47 21.40 -8.34
C PRO A 85 -2.25 21.54 -7.41
N ASP A 86 -1.40 22.52 -7.71
CA ASP A 86 -0.20 22.81 -6.90
C ASP A 86 -0.55 23.07 -5.43
N THR A 87 -1.72 23.67 -5.19
CA THR A 87 -2.28 23.88 -3.86
C THR A 87 -3.71 23.36 -3.83
N VAL A 88 -3.99 22.43 -2.91
CA VAL A 88 -5.35 21.96 -2.67
C VAL A 88 -6.20 23.06 -2.03
N LYS A 89 -7.52 23.02 -2.27
CA LYS A 89 -8.46 24.02 -1.78
C LYS A 89 -8.38 24.19 -0.25
N GLU A 90 -8.57 25.43 0.21
CA GLU A 90 -8.60 25.74 1.64
C GLU A 90 -9.58 24.83 2.40
N GLY A 91 -9.14 24.33 3.56
CA GLY A 91 -9.89 23.33 4.35
C GLY A 91 -9.60 21.88 3.98
N LEU A 92 -8.83 21.62 2.90
CA LEU A 92 -8.38 20.28 2.51
C LEU A 92 -6.87 20.10 2.72
N VAL A 93 -6.43 18.84 2.78
CA VAL A 93 -5.02 18.45 2.89
C VAL A 93 -4.76 17.16 2.12
N VAL A 94 -3.60 17.06 1.48
CA VAL A 94 -3.08 15.78 0.98
C VAL A 94 -2.56 14.98 2.17
N ALA A 95 -3.40 14.09 2.71
CA ALA A 95 -3.12 13.31 3.91
C ALA A 95 -2.12 12.17 3.70
N ALA A 96 -2.04 11.63 2.47
CA ALA A 96 -1.02 10.66 2.10
C ALA A 96 -0.71 10.72 0.61
N GLN A 97 0.52 10.33 0.26
CA GLN A 97 0.94 10.10 -1.12
C GLN A 97 1.64 8.73 -1.23
N THR A 98 1.28 7.93 -2.22
CA THR A 98 1.89 6.61 -2.42
C THR A 98 3.17 6.68 -3.26
N LYS A 99 3.92 5.57 -3.34
CA LYS A 99 5.05 5.44 -4.29
C LYS A 99 4.47 5.39 -5.71
N SER A 100 5.27 5.83 -6.67
CA SER A 100 4.92 5.60 -8.08
C SER A 100 5.09 4.13 -8.41
N ILE A 101 4.06 3.51 -8.99
CA ILE A 101 4.14 2.12 -9.50
C ILE A 101 4.89 2.04 -10.83
N ASP A 102 4.82 3.11 -11.63
CA ASP A 102 5.47 3.21 -12.93
C ASP A 102 5.48 4.69 -13.36
N PRO A 103 6.64 5.38 -13.32
CA PRO A 103 6.73 6.79 -13.67
C PRO A 103 6.77 7.02 -15.19
N TYR A 104 7.01 5.99 -16.01
CA TYR A 104 7.27 6.16 -17.44
C TYR A 104 6.03 6.59 -18.23
N ASP A 105 6.27 7.30 -19.33
CA ASP A 105 5.29 7.43 -20.40
C ASP A 105 5.42 6.21 -21.33
N ALA A 106 4.28 5.60 -21.66
CA ALA A 106 4.20 4.45 -22.56
C ALA A 106 3.80 4.90 -23.96
N LEU A 107 4.53 4.40 -24.96
CA LEU A 107 4.08 4.32 -26.33
C LEU A 107 3.19 3.10 -26.49
N VAL A 108 2.00 3.32 -27.07
CA VAL A 108 1.17 2.26 -27.62
C VAL A 108 1.09 2.52 -29.11
N SER A 109 1.79 1.72 -29.90
CA SER A 109 1.73 1.82 -31.37
C SER A 109 0.82 0.75 -31.95
N ARG A 110 0.18 1.09 -33.08
CA ARG A 110 -0.76 0.19 -33.76
C ARG A 110 -0.08 -1.09 -34.26
N ASN A 111 1.14 -0.97 -34.75
CA ASN A 111 1.87 -2.06 -35.42
C ASN A 111 3.03 -2.63 -34.59
N GLY A 112 3.12 -2.31 -33.29
CA GLY A 112 4.20 -2.80 -32.42
C GLY A 112 5.58 -2.16 -32.67
N LEU A 113 5.64 -1.11 -33.48
CA LEU A 113 6.86 -0.33 -33.73
C LEU A 113 7.21 0.52 -32.52
N LYS A 114 8.49 0.55 -32.14
CA LYS A 114 9.03 1.46 -31.12
C LYS A 114 9.06 2.89 -31.64
N LEU A 115 9.27 3.85 -30.74
CA LEU A 115 9.22 5.28 -31.05
C LEU A 115 10.20 5.67 -32.18
N ALA A 116 11.41 5.11 -32.14
CA ALA A 116 12.44 5.36 -33.16
C ALA A 116 12.08 4.76 -34.54
N GLU A 117 11.26 3.70 -34.56
CA GLU A 117 10.91 2.92 -35.75
C GLU A 117 9.63 3.43 -36.43
N LEU A 118 8.93 4.40 -35.82
CA LEU A 118 7.75 5.00 -36.42
C LEU A 118 8.08 5.68 -37.76
N PRO A 119 7.17 5.60 -38.76
CA PRO A 119 7.41 6.17 -40.08
C PRO A 119 7.66 7.67 -40.02
N GLN A 120 8.27 8.21 -41.08
CA GLN A 120 8.38 9.66 -41.21
C GLN A 120 6.99 10.30 -41.25
N GLY A 121 6.76 11.36 -40.48
CA GLY A 121 5.44 11.99 -40.41
C GLY A 121 4.43 11.22 -39.55
N ALA A 122 4.87 10.27 -38.72
CA ALA A 122 3.97 9.45 -37.92
C ALA A 122 3.01 10.28 -37.07
N ARG A 123 1.73 9.88 -37.07
CA ARG A 123 0.67 10.59 -36.37
C ARG A 123 0.51 10.07 -34.95
N ILE A 124 0.86 10.89 -33.96
CA ILE A 124 0.92 10.49 -32.55
C ILE A 124 -0.14 11.22 -31.73
N GLY A 125 -1.03 10.46 -31.09
CA GLY A 125 -2.08 10.99 -30.22
C GLY A 125 -1.57 11.32 -28.81
N THR A 126 -1.54 12.61 -28.46
CA THR A 126 -1.40 13.08 -27.07
C THR A 126 -1.91 14.51 -26.91
N SER A 127 -2.62 14.77 -25.81
CA SER A 127 -3.09 16.12 -25.45
C SER A 127 -2.21 16.82 -24.39
N SER A 128 -1.12 16.19 -23.95
CA SER A 128 -0.18 16.77 -22.99
C SER A 128 0.85 17.64 -23.71
N ILE A 129 0.98 18.91 -23.29
CA ILE A 129 2.01 19.82 -23.80
C ILE A 129 3.40 19.25 -23.51
N ARG A 130 3.62 18.77 -22.28
CA ARG A 130 4.89 18.16 -21.84
C ARG A 130 5.36 17.04 -22.79
N ARG A 131 4.45 16.15 -23.19
CA ARG A 131 4.77 15.07 -24.14
C ARG A 131 4.98 15.62 -25.54
N LYS A 132 4.11 16.51 -26.01
CA LYS A 132 4.21 17.14 -27.33
C LYS A 132 5.57 17.81 -27.54
N THR A 133 5.97 18.68 -26.61
CA THR A 133 7.23 19.42 -26.70
C THR A 133 8.45 18.50 -26.70
N GLN A 134 8.46 17.48 -25.84
CA GLN A 134 9.61 16.56 -25.72
C GLN A 134 9.71 15.61 -26.93
N LEU A 135 8.59 15.10 -27.43
CA LEU A 135 8.55 14.31 -28.65
C LEU A 135 9.00 15.12 -29.87
N SER A 136 8.53 16.37 -30.01
CA SER A 136 8.93 17.26 -31.11
C SER A 136 10.43 17.60 -31.07
N LYS A 137 11.04 17.63 -29.88
CA LYS A 137 12.48 17.82 -29.71
C LYS A 137 13.28 16.56 -30.10
N TYR A 138 12.70 15.39 -29.88
CA TYR A 138 13.32 14.11 -30.24
C TYR A 138 13.28 13.85 -31.75
N ARG A 139 12.10 14.07 -32.36
CA ARG A 139 11.86 13.99 -33.80
C ARG A 139 10.85 15.07 -34.20
N ASP A 140 11.30 16.03 -35.00
CA ASP A 140 10.53 17.20 -35.43
C ASP A 140 9.53 16.87 -36.55
N ASP A 141 9.67 15.71 -37.19
CA ASP A 141 8.79 15.22 -38.25
C ASP A 141 7.46 14.64 -37.75
N PHE A 142 7.31 14.36 -36.44
CA PHE A 142 6.08 13.76 -35.91
C PHE A 142 4.86 14.69 -35.99
N ASP A 143 3.74 14.17 -36.52
CA ASP A 143 2.44 14.85 -36.47
C ASP A 143 1.74 14.57 -35.13
N ILE A 144 1.98 15.44 -34.15
CA ILE A 144 1.42 15.29 -32.79
C ILE A 144 0.04 15.92 -32.72
N VAL A 145 -0.98 15.07 -32.64
CA VAL A 145 -2.39 15.45 -32.61
C VAL A 145 -3.04 15.24 -31.24
N GLY A 146 -3.99 16.10 -30.90
CA GLY A 146 -4.76 15.98 -29.67
C GLY A 146 -5.65 14.74 -29.67
N ILE A 147 -5.70 14.05 -28.53
CA ILE A 147 -6.60 12.91 -28.32
C ILE A 147 -7.33 13.05 -26.98
N ARG A 148 -8.64 12.83 -26.99
CA ARG A 148 -9.54 12.93 -25.83
C ARG A 148 -10.21 11.59 -25.54
N GLY A 149 -10.67 11.45 -24.30
CA GLY A 149 -11.32 10.25 -23.78
C GLY A 149 -10.56 9.64 -22.60
N ASN A 150 -11.15 8.63 -21.97
CA ASN A 150 -10.46 7.76 -21.01
C ASN A 150 -9.41 6.89 -21.72
N ILE A 151 -8.71 6.00 -21.01
CA ILE A 151 -7.62 5.22 -21.63
C ILE A 151 -8.18 4.27 -22.68
N GLU A 152 -9.26 3.57 -22.38
CA GLU A 152 -9.91 2.62 -23.27
C GLU A 152 -10.41 3.29 -24.57
N GLU A 153 -11.14 4.41 -24.47
CA GLU A 153 -11.60 5.21 -25.62
C GLU A 153 -10.44 5.69 -26.50
N ARG A 154 -9.27 5.96 -25.91
CA ARG A 154 -8.06 6.36 -26.66
C ARG A 154 -7.44 5.18 -27.39
N LEU A 155 -7.45 4.00 -26.78
CA LEU A 155 -6.98 2.76 -27.41
C LEU A 155 -7.90 2.38 -28.57
N GLU A 156 -9.21 2.50 -28.41
CA GLU A 156 -10.17 2.28 -29.49
C GLU A 156 -9.93 3.20 -30.68
N LYS A 157 -9.62 4.48 -30.45
CA LYS A 157 -9.25 5.43 -31.52
C LYS A 157 -7.94 5.08 -32.22
N LEU A 158 -6.96 4.55 -31.49
CA LEU A 158 -5.74 4.02 -32.09
C LEU A 158 -6.06 2.80 -32.97
N ASP A 159 -6.87 1.89 -32.46
CA ASP A 159 -7.24 0.64 -33.12
C ASP A 159 -8.11 0.90 -34.37
N ALA A 160 -8.88 1.99 -34.40
CA ALA A 160 -9.64 2.45 -35.57
C ALA A 160 -8.75 2.90 -36.75
N GLY A 161 -7.47 3.20 -36.50
CA GLY A 161 -6.45 3.36 -37.53
C GLY A 161 -6.13 4.78 -37.97
N ASP A 162 -6.70 5.80 -37.34
CA ASP A 162 -6.42 7.22 -37.63
C ASP A 162 -5.08 7.73 -37.05
N LEU A 163 -4.43 6.93 -36.20
CA LEU A 163 -3.19 7.24 -35.49
C LEU A 163 -2.19 6.08 -35.66
N ASP A 164 -0.90 6.40 -35.72
CA ASP A 164 0.17 5.39 -35.72
C ASP A 164 0.53 4.95 -34.30
N ALA A 165 0.43 5.89 -33.35
CA ALA A 165 0.64 5.62 -31.93
C ALA A 165 -0.10 6.60 -31.03
N ILE A 166 -0.24 6.25 -29.74
CA ILE A 166 -0.59 7.19 -28.68
C ILE A 166 0.46 7.16 -27.58
N VAL A 167 0.58 8.26 -26.84
CA VAL A 167 1.45 8.34 -25.66
C VAL A 167 0.62 8.63 -24.41
N ILE A 168 0.62 7.68 -23.48
CA ILE A 168 -0.14 7.70 -22.23
C ILE A 168 0.75 7.30 -21.04
N ALA A 169 0.27 7.44 -19.80
CA ALA A 169 1.06 7.07 -18.64
C ALA A 169 1.08 5.54 -18.52
N ALA A 170 2.26 4.93 -18.36
CA ALA A 170 2.40 3.47 -18.22
C ALA A 170 1.60 2.94 -17.02
N SER A 171 1.67 3.64 -15.88
CA SER A 171 0.91 3.33 -14.67
C SER A 171 -0.62 3.28 -14.87
N GLY A 172 -1.17 4.03 -15.83
CA GLY A 172 -2.59 3.94 -16.17
C GLY A 172 -2.95 2.61 -16.83
N LEU A 173 -2.12 2.14 -17.76
CA LEU A 173 -2.28 0.84 -18.42
C LEU A 173 -2.09 -0.33 -17.43
N VAL A 174 -1.06 -0.23 -16.57
CA VAL A 174 -0.79 -1.25 -15.54
C VAL A 174 -1.98 -1.43 -14.60
N ARG A 175 -2.56 -0.35 -14.09
CA ARG A 175 -3.75 -0.38 -13.20
C ARG A 175 -4.98 -1.00 -13.85
N LEU A 176 -5.14 -0.83 -15.16
CA LEU A 176 -6.24 -1.41 -15.93
C LEU A 176 -5.96 -2.85 -16.38
N GLY A 177 -4.80 -3.43 -16.06
CA GLY A 177 -4.40 -4.75 -16.55
C GLY A 177 -4.08 -4.78 -18.06
N LEU A 178 -3.81 -3.63 -18.66
CA LEU A 178 -3.54 -3.43 -20.08
C LEU A 178 -2.04 -3.34 -20.40
N GLU A 179 -1.17 -3.86 -19.53
CA GLU A 179 0.28 -3.75 -19.68
C GLU A 179 0.79 -4.33 -21.01
N LYS A 180 0.13 -5.38 -21.52
CA LYS A 180 0.47 -5.99 -22.83
C LYS A 180 0.28 -5.04 -24.02
N ARG A 181 -0.46 -3.95 -23.86
CA ARG A 181 -0.60 -2.90 -24.89
C ARG A 181 0.63 -1.99 -24.96
N ILE A 182 1.49 -1.98 -23.94
CA ILE A 182 2.68 -1.14 -23.94
C ILE A 182 3.66 -1.67 -24.99
N THR A 183 3.86 -0.93 -26.08
CA THR A 183 4.89 -1.23 -27.07
C THR A 183 6.27 -0.89 -26.53
N GLU A 184 6.36 0.27 -25.88
CA GLU A 184 7.62 0.78 -25.33
C GLU A 184 7.34 1.67 -24.11
N ARG A 185 8.07 1.46 -23.02
CA ARG A 185 8.23 2.50 -21.99
C ARG A 185 9.28 3.47 -22.50
N ILE A 186 8.86 4.68 -22.85
CA ILE A 186 9.71 5.65 -23.55
C ILE A 186 10.88 6.04 -22.62
N PRO A 187 12.14 5.98 -23.09
CA PRO A 187 13.31 6.36 -22.30
C PRO A 187 13.21 7.76 -21.68
N LEU A 188 13.74 7.93 -20.46
CA LEU A 188 13.63 9.17 -19.67
C LEU A 188 14.38 10.35 -20.31
N GLU A 189 15.40 10.06 -21.10
CA GLU A 189 16.14 11.03 -21.91
C GLU A 189 15.32 11.60 -23.06
N ILE A 190 14.29 10.88 -23.52
CA ILE A 190 13.36 11.33 -24.57
C ILE A 190 12.16 12.03 -23.95
N ILE A 191 11.51 11.40 -22.96
CA ILE A 191 10.42 12.01 -22.21
C ILE A 191 10.69 11.95 -20.72
N LYS A 192 11.00 13.11 -20.14
CA LYS A 192 10.96 13.31 -18.70
C LYS A 192 9.50 13.30 -18.22
N PRO A 193 9.10 12.36 -17.36
CA PRO A 193 7.73 12.24 -16.86
C PRO A 193 7.37 13.36 -15.88
N HIS A 194 6.08 13.51 -15.61
CA HIS A 194 5.64 14.34 -14.48
C HIS A 194 6.17 13.73 -13.17
N PRO A 195 6.74 14.51 -12.22
CA PRO A 195 7.35 13.97 -10.99
C PRO A 195 6.41 13.08 -10.15
N LEU A 196 5.12 13.40 -10.15
CA LEU A 196 4.09 12.64 -9.44
C LEU A 196 3.38 11.58 -10.31
N GLN A 197 3.87 11.31 -11.52
CA GLN A 197 3.25 10.29 -12.39
C GLN A 197 3.34 8.92 -11.75
N GLY A 198 2.22 8.19 -11.75
CA GLY A 198 2.11 6.85 -11.20
C GLY A 198 1.84 6.78 -9.71
N ALA A 199 2.10 7.85 -8.95
CA ALA A 199 1.71 7.96 -7.55
C ALA A 199 0.21 8.31 -7.41
N LEU A 200 -0.38 7.92 -6.29
CA LEU A 200 -1.71 8.31 -5.86
C LEU A 200 -1.61 9.29 -4.70
N ALA A 201 -2.59 10.19 -4.62
CA ALA A 201 -2.74 11.11 -3.52
C ALA A 201 -4.10 10.89 -2.84
N ILE A 202 -4.07 10.89 -1.51
CA ILE A 202 -5.27 10.79 -0.67
C ILE A 202 -5.53 12.16 -0.07
N VAL A 203 -6.69 12.74 -0.37
CA VAL A 203 -7.10 14.07 0.09
C VAL A 203 -8.24 13.94 1.10
N THR A 204 -8.18 14.71 2.18
CA THR A 204 -9.25 14.79 3.19
C THR A 204 -9.37 16.21 3.73
N ARG A 205 -10.37 16.47 4.57
CA ARG A 205 -10.48 17.73 5.32
C ARG A 205 -9.33 17.87 6.30
N SER A 206 -8.75 19.06 6.40
CA SER A 206 -7.60 19.34 7.28
C SER A 206 -7.88 19.01 8.76
N GLY A 207 -9.12 19.15 9.22
CA GLY A 207 -9.54 18.80 10.59
C GLY A 207 -9.75 17.30 10.86
N SER A 208 -9.66 16.42 9.85
CA SER A 208 -9.96 15.00 10.00
C SER A 208 -8.76 14.19 10.53
N ALA A 209 -8.36 14.46 11.79
CA ALA A 209 -7.22 13.78 12.43
C ALA A 209 -7.30 12.25 12.38
N GLU A 210 -8.50 11.69 12.50
CA GLU A 210 -8.76 10.26 12.40
C GLU A 210 -8.41 9.70 11.00
N VAL A 211 -8.88 10.36 9.93
CA VAL A 211 -8.61 9.95 8.55
C VAL A 211 -7.14 10.15 8.20
N ILE A 212 -6.55 11.26 8.63
CA ILE A 212 -5.13 11.55 8.43
C ILE A 212 -4.27 10.45 9.08
N LYS A 213 -4.59 10.05 10.31
CA LYS A 213 -3.91 8.95 11.00
C LYS A 213 -4.09 7.63 10.25
N LEU A 214 -5.32 7.31 9.86
CA LEU A 214 -5.65 6.10 9.11
C LEU A 214 -4.81 5.97 7.84
N VAL A 215 -4.77 7.00 6.99
CA VAL A 215 -4.11 6.89 5.68
C VAL A 215 -2.60 7.16 5.74
N SER A 216 -2.08 7.62 6.89
CA SER A 216 -0.67 7.94 7.06
C SER A 216 0.28 6.75 6.86
N VAL A 217 -0.21 5.51 7.04
CA VAL A 217 0.55 4.28 6.78
C VAL A 217 0.92 4.10 5.31
N LEU A 218 0.25 4.82 4.41
CA LEU A 218 0.53 4.82 2.97
C LEU A 218 1.35 6.04 2.52
N ASP A 219 1.67 6.98 3.42
CA ASP A 219 2.31 8.25 3.07
C ASP A 219 3.83 8.14 2.98
N VAL A 220 4.35 8.08 1.76
CA VAL A 220 5.79 7.92 1.49
C VAL A 220 6.59 9.19 1.70
N ARG A 221 5.92 10.33 1.91
CA ARG A 221 6.58 11.61 2.24
C ARG A 221 7.07 11.62 3.68
N LYS A 222 6.54 10.74 4.54
CA LYS A 222 6.94 10.56 5.93
C LYS A 222 8.11 9.58 6.04
N ASN A 223 9.24 9.89 5.42
CA ASN A 223 10.47 9.12 5.63
C ASN A 223 10.99 9.35 7.06
N GLY A 224 11.06 8.29 7.88
CA GLY A 224 11.77 8.33 9.16
C GLY A 224 11.63 7.09 10.06
N SER A 225 10.45 6.47 10.14
CA SER A 225 10.26 5.28 11.00
C SER A 225 9.12 4.34 10.57
N PHE A 226 8.15 4.81 9.78
CA PHE A 226 6.99 4.02 9.34
C PHE A 226 7.18 3.25 8.02
N ASP A 227 8.23 3.51 7.23
CA ASP A 227 8.52 2.78 5.96
C ASP A 227 9.25 1.45 6.19
N LEU A 228 9.94 1.26 7.33
CA LEU A 228 10.63 -0.01 7.59
C LEU A 228 9.64 -1.15 7.84
N GLU A 229 8.65 -0.93 8.71
CA GLU A 229 7.58 -1.91 8.98
C GLU A 229 6.88 -2.36 7.69
N GLY A 230 6.43 -1.41 6.87
CA GLY A 230 5.76 -1.70 5.60
C GLY A 230 6.64 -2.49 4.63
N ARG A 231 7.94 -2.18 4.56
CA ARG A 231 8.90 -2.90 3.71
C ARG A 231 9.23 -4.31 4.24
N ILE A 232 9.27 -4.50 5.55
CA ILE A 232 9.42 -5.83 6.16
C ILE A 232 8.16 -6.66 5.87
N LEU A 233 6.97 -6.09 6.02
CA LEU A 233 5.69 -6.72 5.66
C LEU A 233 5.67 -7.16 4.19
N GLU A 234 6.04 -6.27 3.27
CA GLU A 234 6.11 -6.58 1.84
C GLU A 234 7.06 -7.74 1.54
N LYS A 235 8.26 -7.76 2.16
CA LYS A 235 9.22 -8.86 2.02
C LYS A 235 8.69 -10.18 2.60
N MET A 236 8.02 -10.13 3.76
CA MET A 236 7.41 -11.30 4.41
C MET A 236 6.25 -11.85 3.58
N GLU A 237 5.36 -11.01 3.08
CA GLU A 237 4.26 -11.38 2.19
C GLU A 237 4.78 -12.02 0.90
N GLY A 238 5.82 -11.43 0.29
CA GLY A 238 6.48 -12.01 -0.87
C GLY A 238 7.11 -13.37 -0.58
N TYR A 239 7.64 -13.57 0.63
CA TYR A 239 8.23 -14.85 1.06
C TYR A 239 7.15 -15.94 1.24
N PHE A 240 6.03 -15.65 1.89
CA PHE A 240 4.95 -16.61 2.10
C PHE A 240 4.05 -16.80 0.87
N GLY A 241 4.00 -15.84 -0.05
CA GLY A 241 3.24 -15.93 -1.29
C GLY A 241 1.73 -16.11 -1.01
N PRO A 242 1.09 -17.21 -1.47
CA PRO A 242 -0.34 -17.42 -1.31
C PRO A 242 -0.79 -17.88 0.09
N ASP A 243 0.14 -18.09 1.04
CA ASP A 243 -0.18 -18.54 2.40
C ASP A 243 -0.77 -17.41 3.26
N THR A 244 -2.05 -17.12 2.99
CA THR A 244 -2.80 -16.06 3.67
C THR A 244 -2.95 -16.29 5.17
N ARG A 245 -2.90 -17.55 5.64
CA ARG A 245 -3.00 -17.86 7.06
C ARG A 245 -1.79 -17.32 7.83
N ARG A 246 -0.57 -17.60 7.35
CA ARG A 246 0.66 -17.12 8.01
C ARG A 246 0.83 -15.62 7.92
N ILE A 247 0.48 -15.04 6.79
CA ILE A 247 0.49 -13.58 6.61
C ILE A 247 -0.47 -12.93 7.61
N HIS A 248 -1.69 -13.46 7.76
CA HIS A 248 -2.67 -12.93 8.70
C HIS A 248 -2.23 -13.09 10.16
N HIS A 249 -1.63 -14.23 10.50
CA HIS A 249 -1.05 -14.48 11.83
C HIS A 249 -0.02 -13.40 12.18
N ALA A 250 0.99 -13.20 11.34
CA ALA A 250 2.03 -12.20 11.55
C ALA A 250 1.47 -10.78 11.73
N TRP A 251 0.41 -10.42 10.99
CA TRP A 251 -0.25 -9.13 11.16
C TRP A 251 -0.98 -8.99 12.49
N GLN A 252 -1.67 -10.03 12.96
CA GLN A 252 -2.34 -10.03 14.25
C GLN A 252 -1.34 -9.91 15.40
N VAL A 253 -0.22 -10.64 15.31
CA VAL A 253 0.89 -10.54 16.26
C VAL A 253 1.48 -9.13 16.25
N LEU A 254 1.78 -8.56 15.07
CA LEU A 254 2.27 -7.18 14.94
C LEU A 254 1.32 -6.16 15.59
N LYS A 255 0.01 -6.29 15.36
CA LYS A 255 -1.00 -5.41 15.96
C LYS A 255 -0.92 -5.46 17.48
N TYR A 256 -0.96 -6.65 18.09
CA TYR A 256 -0.91 -6.78 19.54
C TYR A 256 0.43 -6.34 20.11
N ALA A 257 1.54 -6.68 19.46
CA ALA A 257 2.88 -6.29 19.89
C ALA A 257 3.03 -4.76 19.94
N LYS A 258 2.50 -4.04 18.95
CA LYS A 258 2.48 -2.56 18.93
C LYS A 258 1.62 -1.99 20.05
N GLU A 259 0.44 -2.56 20.30
CA GLU A 259 -0.43 -2.10 21.37
C GLU A 259 0.16 -2.32 22.77
N ILE A 260 0.91 -3.41 22.98
CA ILE A 260 1.63 -3.70 24.22
C ILE A 260 2.85 -2.78 24.33
N SER A 261 3.68 -2.69 23.29
CA SER A 261 4.88 -1.84 23.23
C SER A 261 4.57 -0.37 23.53
N GLN A 262 3.43 0.16 23.06
CA GLN A 262 3.02 1.53 23.34
C GLN A 262 2.85 1.82 24.84
N LYS A 263 2.50 0.81 25.65
CA LYS A 263 2.32 0.95 27.10
C LYS A 263 3.56 0.56 27.90
N GLU A 264 4.25 -0.49 27.47
CA GLU A 264 5.40 -1.07 28.18
C GLU A 264 6.73 -0.40 27.81
N GLY A 265 6.82 0.30 26.67
CA GLY A 265 8.01 1.02 26.24
C GLY A 265 9.04 0.19 25.45
N GLY A 266 8.59 -0.82 24.70
CA GLY A 266 9.48 -1.63 23.84
C GLY A 266 10.02 -0.86 22.63
N ASP A 267 11.15 -1.30 22.08
CA ASP A 267 11.75 -0.68 20.88
C ASP A 267 10.87 -0.94 19.65
N SER A 268 10.34 0.12 19.05
CA SER A 268 9.39 0.01 17.94
C SER A 268 9.96 -0.72 16.70
N GLY A 269 11.26 -0.59 16.43
CA GLY A 269 11.90 -1.23 15.28
C GLY A 269 12.11 -2.72 15.51
N VAL A 270 12.64 -3.08 16.69
CA VAL A 270 12.82 -4.48 17.09
C VAL A 270 11.47 -5.20 17.17
N ILE A 271 10.47 -4.58 17.82
CA ILE A 271 9.13 -5.15 17.99
C ILE A 271 8.44 -5.38 16.64
N ALA A 272 8.48 -4.40 15.73
CA ALA A 272 7.85 -4.56 14.43
C ALA A 272 8.52 -5.68 13.64
N ALA A 273 9.85 -5.68 13.57
CA ALA A 273 10.60 -6.68 12.81
C ALA A 273 10.43 -8.09 13.39
N SER A 274 10.51 -8.25 14.72
CA SER A 274 10.37 -9.55 15.36
C SER A 274 8.93 -10.08 15.23
N ALA A 275 7.90 -9.24 15.40
CA ALA A 275 6.51 -9.65 15.22
C ALA A 275 6.19 -10.07 13.79
N ILE A 276 6.72 -9.38 12.78
CA ILE A 276 6.48 -9.74 11.37
C ILE A 276 7.21 -11.03 10.98
N LEU A 277 8.42 -11.26 11.54
CA LEU A 277 9.33 -12.30 11.07
C LEU A 277 9.46 -13.51 12.02
N HIS A 278 8.77 -13.57 13.16
CA HIS A 278 8.93 -14.67 14.13
C HIS A 278 8.74 -16.05 13.51
N ASP A 279 7.67 -16.24 12.74
CA ASP A 279 7.32 -17.49 12.06
C ASP A 279 7.98 -17.67 10.68
N ILE A 280 8.95 -16.80 10.30
CA ILE A 280 9.54 -16.82 8.95
C ILE A 280 10.23 -18.16 8.63
N GLY A 281 10.63 -18.92 9.65
CA GLY A 281 11.28 -20.22 9.53
C GLY A 281 10.35 -21.33 9.01
N ILE A 282 9.03 -21.23 9.20
CA ILE A 282 8.09 -22.34 8.94
C ILE A 282 8.26 -22.92 7.53
N LYS A 283 8.30 -22.07 6.50
CA LYS A 283 8.37 -22.52 5.11
C LYS A 283 9.64 -23.31 4.81
N GLU A 284 10.78 -22.90 5.38
CA GLU A 284 12.03 -23.64 5.21
C GLU A 284 12.05 -24.94 6.04
N CYS A 285 11.40 -24.95 7.21
CA CYS A 285 11.23 -26.16 8.00
C CYS A 285 10.35 -27.21 7.29
N GLU A 286 9.24 -26.80 6.68
CA GLU A 286 8.38 -27.68 5.89
C GLU A 286 9.14 -28.27 4.70
N LYS A 287 9.92 -27.44 4.01
CA LYS A 287 10.71 -27.85 2.86
C LYS A 287 11.84 -28.82 3.23
N LYS A 288 12.58 -28.58 4.33
CA LYS A 288 13.75 -29.38 4.72
C LYS A 288 13.40 -30.61 5.55
N TYR A 289 12.40 -30.50 6.41
CA TYR A 289 12.12 -31.46 7.48
C TYR A 289 10.69 -32.00 7.46
N ASN A 290 9.82 -31.48 6.58
CA ASN A 290 8.39 -31.80 6.57
C ASN A 290 7.75 -31.63 7.96
N SER A 291 8.14 -30.56 8.67
CA SER A 291 7.75 -30.28 10.05
C SER A 291 7.65 -28.77 10.29
N THR A 292 6.78 -28.37 11.20
CA THR A 292 6.61 -26.99 11.68
C THR A 292 7.03 -26.84 13.14
N GLY A 293 7.83 -27.78 13.67
CA GLY A 293 8.20 -27.79 15.09
C GLY A 293 9.03 -26.57 15.51
N GLY A 294 8.72 -25.98 16.67
CA GLY A 294 9.31 -24.72 17.13
C GLY A 294 10.84 -24.70 17.17
N GLN A 295 11.49 -25.78 17.65
CA GLN A 295 12.96 -25.89 17.66
C GLN A 295 13.61 -25.80 16.26
N LEU A 296 12.91 -26.26 15.22
CA LEU A 296 13.40 -26.15 13.85
C LEU A 296 13.23 -24.72 13.34
N GLN A 297 12.15 -24.04 13.72
CA GLN A 297 11.90 -22.65 13.35
C GLN A 297 12.91 -21.72 14.00
N GLU A 298 13.22 -21.92 15.28
CA GLU A 298 14.25 -21.19 16.02
C GLU A 298 15.63 -21.30 15.36
N LYS A 299 15.89 -22.40 14.64
CA LYS A 299 17.12 -22.61 13.87
C LYS A 299 17.08 -21.98 12.47
N GLU A 300 15.97 -22.16 11.75
CA GLU A 300 15.86 -21.79 10.32
C GLU A 300 15.38 -20.34 10.11
N GLY A 301 14.65 -19.77 11.07
CA GLY A 301 14.12 -18.41 11.02
C GLY A 301 15.17 -17.30 11.03
N PRO A 302 16.13 -17.29 11.97
CA PRO A 302 17.09 -16.18 12.10
C PRO A 302 17.93 -15.90 10.83
N PRO A 303 18.45 -16.90 10.08
CA PRO A 303 19.14 -16.63 8.82
C PRO A 303 18.27 -15.93 7.77
N ILE A 304 16.99 -16.29 7.68
CA ILE A 304 16.04 -15.71 6.71
C ILE A 304 15.69 -14.28 7.11
N ALA A 305 15.35 -14.07 8.39
CA ALA A 305 15.07 -12.74 8.94
C ALA A 305 16.26 -11.79 8.74
N ARG A 306 17.50 -12.26 9.01
CA ARG A 306 18.73 -11.50 8.77
C ARG A 306 18.87 -11.08 7.31
N SER A 307 18.64 -11.99 6.37
CA SER A 307 18.72 -11.67 4.95
C SER A 307 17.71 -10.58 4.57
N ILE A 308 16.46 -10.70 5.01
CA ILE A 308 15.40 -9.70 4.73
C ILE A 308 15.78 -8.34 5.31
N LEU A 309 16.23 -8.28 6.56
CA LEU A 309 16.55 -7.01 7.22
C LEU A 309 17.79 -6.33 6.64
N ARG A 310 18.80 -7.12 6.20
CA ARG A 310 19.98 -6.58 5.50
C ARG A 310 19.63 -5.98 4.14
N ASP A 311 18.77 -6.63 3.36
CA ASP A 311 18.24 -6.06 2.10
C ASP A 311 17.56 -4.71 2.33
N LEU A 312 16.93 -4.54 3.50
CA LEU A 312 16.25 -3.33 3.89
C LEU A 312 17.16 -2.27 4.55
N HIS A 313 18.45 -2.57 4.68
CA HIS A 313 19.49 -1.71 5.26
C HIS A 313 19.21 -1.34 6.74
N VAL A 314 18.65 -2.30 7.50
CA VAL A 314 18.48 -2.17 8.96
C VAL A 314 19.85 -2.26 9.65
N SER A 315 20.04 -1.57 10.78
CA SER A 315 21.29 -1.64 11.54
C SER A 315 21.57 -3.04 12.09
N GLU A 316 22.84 -3.45 12.15
CA GLU A 316 23.24 -4.77 12.65
C GLU A 316 22.86 -4.98 14.12
N GLU A 317 22.75 -3.91 14.91
CA GLU A 317 22.27 -3.95 16.30
C GLU A 317 20.82 -4.47 16.38
N ILE A 318 19.91 -3.86 15.60
CA ILE A 318 18.50 -4.29 15.53
C ILE A 318 18.42 -5.69 14.94
N ILE A 319 19.18 -5.98 13.87
CA ILE A 319 19.20 -7.30 13.23
C ILE A 319 19.61 -8.38 14.23
N SER A 320 20.66 -8.13 15.04
CA SER A 320 21.14 -9.08 16.02
C SER A 320 20.09 -9.38 17.08
N GLU A 321 19.45 -8.35 17.64
CA GLU A 321 18.40 -8.54 18.64
C GLU A 321 17.17 -9.26 18.07
N VAL A 322 16.69 -8.86 16.88
CA VAL A 322 15.57 -9.55 16.21
C VAL A 322 15.89 -11.01 15.96
N CYS A 323 17.10 -11.32 15.45
CA CYS A 323 17.52 -12.71 15.24
C CYS A 323 17.57 -13.50 16.55
N GLN A 324 18.00 -12.88 17.65
CA GLN A 324 18.03 -13.52 18.96
C GLN A 324 16.61 -13.83 19.43
N ILE A 325 15.69 -12.87 19.35
CA ILE A 325 14.28 -13.06 19.71
C ILE A 325 13.67 -14.20 18.89
N ILE A 326 13.86 -14.23 17.57
CA ILE A 326 13.35 -15.30 16.70
C ILE A 326 13.98 -16.66 17.06
N ALA A 327 15.24 -16.69 17.49
CA ALA A 327 15.93 -17.92 17.86
C ALA A 327 15.43 -18.56 19.18
N SER A 328 14.63 -17.86 19.98
CA SER A 328 14.13 -18.39 21.26
C SER A 328 12.62 -18.17 21.47
N HIS A 329 11.88 -17.77 20.43
CA HIS A 329 10.47 -17.36 20.57
C HIS A 329 9.50 -18.49 20.97
N HIS A 330 9.91 -19.77 20.91
CA HIS A 330 9.16 -20.91 21.45
C HIS A 330 9.74 -21.43 22.79
N SER A 331 10.89 -20.93 23.21
CA SER A 331 11.66 -21.39 24.36
C SER A 331 11.75 -20.30 25.44
N PRO A 332 10.69 -20.13 26.25
CA PRO A 332 10.65 -19.07 27.26
C PRO A 332 11.73 -19.32 28.32
N GLY A 333 12.58 -18.31 28.57
CA GLY A 333 13.63 -18.35 29.60
C GLY A 333 15.07 -18.30 29.08
N GLU A 334 15.30 -18.43 27.78
CA GLU A 334 16.63 -18.18 27.18
C GLU A 334 16.94 -16.69 27.02
N ILE A 335 15.89 -15.86 26.89
CA ILE A 335 15.96 -14.42 26.71
C ILE A 335 14.94 -13.77 27.66
N ASP A 336 15.39 -12.76 28.41
CA ASP A 336 14.55 -12.02 29.37
C ASP A 336 14.44 -10.53 29.04
N THR A 337 14.51 -10.17 27.76
CA THR A 337 14.39 -8.77 27.33
C THR A 337 12.92 -8.35 27.29
N LEU A 338 12.67 -7.05 27.46
CA LEU A 338 11.31 -6.50 27.33
C LEU A 338 10.73 -6.75 25.94
N ASN A 339 11.54 -6.61 24.89
CA ASN A 339 11.09 -6.83 23.52
C ASN A 339 10.66 -8.28 23.27
N PHE A 340 11.38 -9.25 23.84
CA PHE A 340 10.99 -10.66 23.83
C PHE A 340 9.65 -10.88 24.53
N LYS A 341 9.48 -10.34 25.75
CA LYS A 341 8.23 -10.48 26.52
C LYS A 341 7.01 -9.92 25.77
N ILE A 342 7.19 -8.78 25.10
CA ILE A 342 6.14 -8.17 24.28
C ILE A 342 5.77 -9.06 23.10
N LEU A 343 6.75 -9.61 22.38
CA LEU A 343 6.49 -10.52 21.27
C LEU A 343 5.78 -11.79 21.75
N TRP A 344 6.29 -12.40 22.82
CA TRP A 344 5.73 -13.60 23.44
C TRP A 344 4.26 -13.40 23.78
N ASP A 345 3.94 -12.30 24.48
CA ASP A 345 2.56 -11.97 24.83
C ASP A 345 1.70 -11.72 23.60
N ALA A 346 2.22 -11.05 22.58
CA ALA A 346 1.48 -10.78 21.35
C ALA A 346 1.14 -12.05 20.57
N ASP A 347 2.07 -13.01 20.48
CA ASP A 347 1.84 -14.29 19.83
C ASP A 347 0.82 -15.14 20.60
N TRP A 348 0.96 -15.22 21.93
CA TRP A 348 -0.04 -15.86 22.78
C TRP A 348 -1.41 -15.19 22.69
N LEU A 349 -1.50 -13.87 22.55
CA LEU A 349 -2.77 -13.18 22.32
C LEU A 349 -3.46 -13.62 21.03
N VAL A 350 -2.74 -14.14 20.04
CA VAL A 350 -3.32 -14.71 18.82
C VAL A 350 -3.66 -16.19 19.01
N ASN A 351 -2.76 -16.97 19.59
CA ASN A 351 -2.84 -18.44 19.61
C ASN A 351 -3.63 -19.03 20.79
N LEU A 352 -3.84 -18.29 21.90
CA LEU A 352 -4.40 -18.85 23.14
C LEU A 352 -5.75 -19.59 22.93
N LYS A 353 -6.60 -19.09 22.04
CA LYS A 353 -7.91 -19.70 21.72
C LYS A 353 -7.81 -21.07 21.05
N ASP A 354 -6.80 -21.23 20.21
CA ASP A 354 -6.59 -22.44 19.43
C ASP A 354 -5.86 -23.51 20.25
N GLU A 355 -4.98 -23.08 21.15
CA GLU A 355 -4.27 -24.00 22.06
C GLU A 355 -5.14 -24.50 23.22
N TYR A 356 -6.10 -23.68 23.68
CA TYR A 356 -6.91 -23.98 24.84
C TYR A 356 -8.41 -23.88 24.53
N HIS A 357 -9.05 -25.03 24.25
CA HIS A 357 -10.50 -25.17 24.23
C HIS A 357 -11.11 -25.12 25.65
N ILE A 358 -10.89 -24.04 26.38
CA ILE A 358 -11.24 -23.94 27.79
C ILE A 358 -12.53 -23.15 27.97
N LYS A 359 -13.58 -23.83 28.46
CA LYS A 359 -14.84 -23.21 28.89
C LYS A 359 -14.80 -22.68 30.33
N ASP A 360 -13.78 -23.06 31.10
CA ASP A 360 -13.61 -22.69 32.50
C ASP A 360 -12.84 -21.38 32.65
N LYS A 361 -13.54 -20.34 33.12
CA LYS A 361 -12.97 -19.00 33.32
C LYS A 361 -11.85 -18.98 34.35
N GLN A 362 -11.93 -19.78 35.42
CA GLN A 362 -10.91 -19.75 36.47
C GLN A 362 -9.61 -20.37 35.97
N ARG A 363 -9.71 -21.50 35.27
CA ARG A 363 -8.54 -22.13 34.65
C ARG A 363 -7.88 -21.23 33.60
N LEU A 364 -8.68 -20.46 32.86
CA LEU A 364 -8.18 -19.49 31.89
C LEU A 364 -7.43 -18.32 32.54
N VAL A 365 -7.90 -17.82 33.70
CA VAL A 365 -7.16 -16.84 34.51
C VAL A 365 -5.79 -17.40 34.89
N ASP A 366 -5.74 -18.62 35.43
CA ASP A 366 -4.49 -19.23 35.89
C ASP A 366 -3.49 -19.43 34.74
N ILE A 367 -3.98 -19.75 33.53
CA ILE A 367 -3.14 -19.83 32.32
C ILE A 367 -2.63 -18.45 31.95
N ILE A 368 -3.49 -17.44 31.95
CA ILE A 368 -3.06 -16.08 31.61
C ILE A 368 -1.97 -15.59 32.57
N GLU A 369 -2.11 -15.82 33.87
CA GLU A 369 -1.10 -15.43 34.87
C GLU A 369 0.25 -16.13 34.68
N LYS A 370 0.23 -17.38 34.22
CA LYS A 370 1.44 -18.18 34.04
C LYS A 370 2.13 -17.96 32.69
N THR A 371 1.34 -17.71 31.65
CA THR A 371 1.82 -17.68 30.28
C THR A 371 2.27 -16.28 29.85
N PHE A 372 1.53 -15.23 30.24
CA PHE A 372 1.84 -13.86 29.82
C PHE A 372 2.89 -13.23 30.72
N LEU A 373 3.87 -12.59 30.11
CA LEU A 373 5.10 -12.09 30.74
C LEU A 373 5.04 -10.60 31.08
N THR A 374 4.15 -9.81 30.44
CA THR A 374 3.93 -8.38 30.71
C THR A 374 2.57 -8.13 31.38
N GLU A 375 2.47 -7.04 32.15
CA GLU A 375 1.21 -6.66 32.79
C GLU A 375 0.17 -6.19 31.75
N THR A 376 0.60 -5.47 30.72
CA THR A 376 -0.29 -5.09 29.60
C THR A 376 -0.79 -6.31 28.83
N GLY A 377 0.07 -7.31 28.60
CA GLY A 377 -0.31 -8.58 27.96
C GLY A 377 -1.38 -9.32 28.76
N LYS A 378 -1.16 -9.52 30.07
CA LYS A 378 -2.15 -10.11 30.98
C LYS A 378 -3.48 -9.36 30.96
N MET A 379 -3.45 -8.02 31.08
CA MET A 379 -4.65 -7.20 31.02
C MET A 379 -5.41 -7.37 29.71
N LYS A 380 -4.72 -7.38 28.57
CA LYS A 380 -5.33 -7.60 27.26
C LYS A 380 -5.93 -9.00 27.13
N ALA A 381 -5.20 -10.02 27.56
CA ALA A 381 -5.67 -11.40 27.52
C ALA A 381 -6.95 -11.58 28.34
N ARG A 382 -7.01 -11.02 29.56
CA ARG A 382 -8.24 -10.99 30.37
C ARG A 382 -9.38 -10.28 29.62
N GLY A 383 -9.10 -9.12 29.02
CA GLY A 383 -10.08 -8.35 28.25
C GLY A 383 -10.61 -9.07 26.99
N ILE A 384 -9.82 -9.93 26.36
CA ILE A 384 -10.19 -10.65 25.14
C ILE A 384 -10.89 -11.97 25.46
N TYR A 385 -10.39 -12.71 26.45
CA TYR A 385 -10.76 -14.11 26.67
C TYR A 385 -11.69 -14.32 27.88
N ILE A 386 -11.67 -13.44 28.87
CA ILE A 386 -12.47 -13.60 30.10
C ILE A 386 -13.77 -12.79 30.06
N LYS A 387 -13.88 -11.78 29.18
CA LYS A 387 -14.98 -10.79 29.16
C LYS A 387 -16.35 -11.42 29.44
N ASP A 388 -16.91 -10.99 30.56
CA ASP A 388 -18.23 -11.32 31.04
C ASP A 388 -19.32 -10.82 30.09
N GLY A 389 -20.39 -11.61 29.94
CA GLY A 389 -21.63 -11.11 29.39
C GLY A 389 -22.21 -10.07 30.34
N LYS A 390 -22.20 -8.80 29.92
CA LYS A 390 -23.20 -7.72 30.12
C LYS A 390 -22.52 -6.36 29.90
N GLU A 391 -22.98 -5.64 28.88
CA GLU A 391 -23.96 -4.55 29.05
C GLU A 391 -24.94 -4.61 27.87
#